data_AF-A0A0G1Y131-F1
#
_entry.id   AF-A0A0G1Y131-F1
#
_cell.length_a   1.000
_cell.length_b   1.000
_cell.length_c   1.000
_cell.angle_alpha   90.00
_cell.angle_beta   90.00
_cell.angle_gamma   90.00
#
_symmetry.space_group_name_H-M   'P 1'
#
loop_
_entity.id
_entity.type
_entity.pdbx_description
1 polymer ?
#
loop_
_entity_poly.entity_id
_entity_poly.type
_entity_poly.pdbx_seq_one_letter_code
_entity_poly.pdbx_strand_id
1 'polypeptide(L)'
;MIFIFGFLTGITTAILIFTILAYFRAGIEQRVKIIEKQLSNAGPQQRGAIYLPESEEEISRKEIIERNRKIGKDTPISELM
;
A
#
# COMPACT_ATOMS: atom_id res chain seq x y z
N MET A 1 -12.50 16.90 -53.16
CA MET A 1 -11.04 16.67 -53.11
C MET A 1 -10.42 17.17 -51.81
N ILE A 2 -10.50 18.46 -51.47
CA ILE A 2 -9.91 19.02 -50.24
C ILE A 2 -10.39 18.30 -48.97
N PHE A 3 -11.69 18.01 -48.86
CA PHE A 3 -12.26 17.25 -47.73
C PHE A 3 -11.67 15.83 -47.58
N ILE A 4 -11.42 15.15 -48.71
CA ILE A 4 -10.88 13.78 -48.72
C ILE A 4 -9.43 13.80 -48.25
N PHE A 5 -8.66 14.80 -48.70
CA PHE A 5 -7.30 15.01 -48.22
C PHE A 5 -7.26 15.32 -46.72
N GLY A 6 -8.13 16.21 -46.23
CA GLY A 6 -8.22 16.52 -44.80
C GLY A 6 -8.62 15.32 -43.94
N PHE A 7 -9.51 14.48 -44.45
CA PHE A 7 -9.93 13.25 -43.76
C PHE A 7 -8.79 12.23 -43.70
N LEU A 8 -8.09 12.01 -44.82
CA LEU A 8 -6.95 11.10 -44.88
C LEU A 8 -5.81 11.56 -43.97
N THR A 9 -5.47 12.85 -43.97
CA THR A 9 -4.42 13.40 -43.11
C THR A 9 -4.78 13.26 -41.63
N GLY A 10 -6.04 13.51 -41.26
CA GLY A 10 -6.53 13.29 -39.90
C GLY A 10 -6.37 11.84 -39.44
N ILE A 11 -6.78 10.88 -40.27
CA ILE A 11 -6.63 9.45 -39.97
C ILE A 11 -5.17 9.06 -39.81
N THR A 12 -4.29 9.47 -40.73
CA THR A 12 -2.87 9.14 -40.63
C THR A 12 -2.23 9.72 -39.37
N THR A 13 -2.64 10.92 -38.97
CA THR A 13 -2.13 11.57 -37.75
C THR A 13 -2.59 10.82 -36.51
N ALA A 14 -3.87 10.40 -36.46
CA ALA A 14 -4.40 9.63 -35.34
C ALA A 14 -3.71 8.27 -35.19
N ILE A 15 -3.45 7.57 -36.29
CA ILE A 15 -2.71 6.29 -36.30
C ILE A 15 -1.28 6.50 -35.79
N LEU A 16 -0.62 7.58 -36.21
CA LEU A 16 0.75 7.89 -35.80
C LEU A 16 0.83 8.21 -34.29
N ILE A 17 -0.13 8.97 -33.75
CA ILE A 17 -0.21 9.24 -32.31
C ILE A 17 -0.46 7.93 -31.54
N PHE A 18 -1.40 7.10 -32.01
CA PHE A 18 -1.72 5.84 -31.36
C PHE A 18 -0.52 4.88 -31.33
N THR A 19 0.21 4.76 -32.44
CA THR A 19 1.41 3.91 -32.53
C THR A 19 2.54 4.38 -31.62
N ILE A 20 2.76 5.70 -31.53
CA ILE A 20 3.70 6.28 -30.57
C ILE A 20 3.29 5.91 -29.13
N LEU A 21 2.02 6.15 -28.76
CA LEU A 21 1.52 5.80 -27.42
C LEU A 21 1.67 4.30 -27.12
N ALA A 22 1.33 3.43 -28.08
CA ALA A 22 1.47 1.99 -27.93
C ALA A 22 2.94 1.56 -27.78
N TYR A 23 3.85 2.17 -28.54
CA TYR A 23 5.29 1.89 -28.44
C TYR A 23 5.87 2.33 -27.09
N PHE A 24 5.51 3.53 -26.63
CA PHE A 24 5.99 4.05 -25.35
C PHE A 24 5.31 3.41 -24.14
N ARG A 25 4.14 2.77 -24.30
CA ARG A 25 3.44 2.06 -23.21
C ARG A 25 4.33 1.02 -22.54
N ALA A 26 5.05 0.20 -23.31
CA ALA A 26 5.97 -0.79 -22.77
C ALA A 26 7.14 -0.15 -21.99
N GLY A 27 7.66 0.97 -22.49
CA GLY A 27 8.73 1.73 -21.83
C GLY A 27 8.28 2.44 -20.54
N ILE A 28 7.05 2.94 -20.51
CA ILE A 28 6.44 3.57 -19.32
C ILE A 28 6.20 2.51 -18.25
N GLU A 29 5.58 1.38 -18.59
CA GLU A 29 5.33 0.28 -17.64
C GLU A 29 6.61 -0.24 -17.00
N GLN A 30 7.69 -0.36 -17.78
CA GLN A 30 8.98 -0.81 -17.26
C GLN A 30 9.61 0.21 -16.30
N ARG A 31 9.55 1.51 -16.62
CA ARG A 31 10.07 2.57 -15.74
C ARG A 31 9.26 2.71 -14.45
N VAL A 32 7.93 2.59 -14.54
CA VAL A 32 7.04 2.60 -13.36
C VAL A 32 7.38 1.46 -12.41
N LYS A 33 7.55 0.23 -12.92
CA LYS A 33 7.95 -0.92 -12.09
C LYS A 33 9.32 -0.74 -11.41
N ILE A 34 10.27 -0.12 -12.09
CA ILE A 34 11.60 0.15 -11.51
C ILE A 34 11.49 1.15 -10.36
N ILE A 35 10.75 2.25 -10.56
CA ILE A 35 10.53 3.28 -9.54
C ILE A 35 9.77 2.68 -8.35
N GLU A 36 8.72 1.90 -8.59
CA GLU A 36 7.94 1.22 -7.55
C GLU A 36 8.80 0.27 -6.72
N LYS A 37 9.66 -0.52 -7.38
CA LYS A 37 10.61 -1.43 -6.70
C LYS A 37 11.67 -0.67 -5.90
N GLN A 38 12.15 0.47 -6.40
CA GLN A 38 13.10 1.31 -5.67
C GLN A 38 12.44 1.98 -4.47
N LEU A 39 11.20 2.46 -4.60
CA LEU A 39 10.43 3.05 -3.50
C LEU A 39 10.11 2.01 -2.42
N SER A 40 9.74 0.79 -2.82
CA SER A 40 9.50 -0.35 -1.91
C SER A 40 10.75 -0.78 -1.14
N ASN A 41 11.95 -0.58 -1.71
CA ASN A 41 13.23 -0.89 -1.08
C ASN A 41 13.86 0.29 -0.34
N ALA A 42 13.33 1.51 -0.47
CA ALA A 42 13.87 2.72 0.16
C ALA A 42 13.47 2.88 1.64
N GLY A 43 12.55 2.05 2.14
CA GLY A 43 12.18 1.99 3.54
C GLY A 43 12.62 0.68 4.20
N PRO A 44 12.86 0.66 5.53
CA PRO A 44 13.07 -0.59 6.24
C PRO A 44 11.82 -1.46 6.06
N GLN A 45 11.95 -2.56 5.31
CA GLN A 45 10.94 -3.61 5.30
C GLN A 45 10.88 -4.16 6.73
N GLN A 46 9.81 -3.85 7.46
CA GLN A 46 9.52 -4.48 8.75
C GLN A 46 9.33 -5.98 8.50
N ARG A 47 10.42 -6.74 8.50
CA ARG A 47 10.42 -8.20 8.40
C ARG A 47 9.94 -8.77 9.72
N GLY A 48 8.63 -8.83 9.88
CA GLY A 48 7.96 -9.43 11.02
C GLY A 48 8.22 -8.64 12.31
N ALA A 49 7.16 -8.27 13.01
CA ALA A 49 7.34 -7.95 14.41
C ALA A 49 7.84 -9.24 15.10
N ILE A 50 9.02 -9.19 15.72
CA ILE A 50 9.38 -10.18 16.73
C ILE A 50 8.42 -9.89 17.88
N TYR A 51 7.32 -10.63 17.95
CA TYR A 51 6.44 -10.61 19.10
C TYR A 51 7.21 -11.29 20.24
N LEU A 52 7.69 -10.51 21.20
CA LEU A 52 8.12 -11.10 22.46
C LEU A 52 6.88 -11.74 23.11
N PRO A 53 6.98 -12.97 23.63
CA PRO A 53 5.88 -13.54 24.40
C PRO A 53 5.57 -12.63 25.58
N GLU A 54 4.28 -12.40 25.84
CA GLU A 54 3.81 -11.61 26.98
C GLU A 54 4.36 -12.22 28.27
N SER A 55 4.89 -11.38 29.16
CA SER A 55 5.40 -11.86 30.45
C SER A 55 4.24 -12.36 31.32
N GLU A 56 4.51 -13.29 32.24
CA GLU A 56 3.49 -13.79 33.18
C GLU A 56 2.82 -12.66 33.99
N GLU A 57 3.56 -11.57 34.23
CA GLU A 57 3.07 -10.35 34.87
C GLU A 57 2.05 -9.60 33.99
N GLU A 58 2.26 -9.54 32.67
CA GLU A 58 1.31 -8.92 31.75
C GLU A 58 0.03 -9.75 31.60
N ILE A 59 0.16 -11.07 31.61
CA ILE A 59 -0.99 -11.99 31.55
C ILE A 59 -1.87 -11.82 32.79
N SER A 60 -1.28 -11.81 33.98
CA SER A 60 -2.02 -11.63 35.23
C SER A 60 -2.72 -10.27 35.33
N ARG A 61 -2.07 -9.20 34.87
CA ARG A 61 -2.69 -7.85 34.76
C ARG A 61 -3.92 -7.87 33.86
N LYS A 62 -3.83 -8.52 32.70
CA LYS A 62 -4.97 -8.64 31.77
C LYS A 62 -6.13 -9.41 32.39
N GLU A 63 -5.87 -10.50 33.11
CA GLU A 63 -6.91 -11.27 33.80
C GLU A 63 -7.64 -10.45 34.87
N ILE A 64 -6.92 -9.63 35.65
CA ILE A 64 -7.50 -8.76 36.67
C ILE A 64 -8.42 -7.71 36.02
N ILE A 65 -7.95 -7.08 34.94
CA ILE A 65 -8.72 -6.06 34.20
C ILE A 65 -9.98 -6.67 33.58
N GLU A 66 -9.88 -7.85 32.97
CA GLU A 66 -11.03 -8.54 32.39
C GLU A 66 -12.05 -8.95 33.45
N ARG A 67 -11.59 -9.42 34.61
CA ARG A 67 -12.46 -9.79 35.73
C ARG A 67 -13.22 -8.58 36.27
N ASN A 68 -12.52 -7.46 36.51
CA ASN A 68 -13.13 -6.23 37.01
C ASN A 68 -14.12 -5.64 35.98
N ARG A 69 -13.77 -5.68 34.69
CA ARG A 69 -14.66 -5.27 33.60
C ARG A 69 -15.93 -6.10 33.54
N LYS A 70 -15.86 -7.42 33.74
CA LYS A 70 -17.04 -8.30 33.81
C LYS A 70 -17.96 -7.96 35.00
N ILE A 71 -17.39 -7.43 36.08
CA ILE A 71 -18.12 -7.02 37.29
C ILE A 71 -18.58 -5.54 37.17
N GLY A 72 -18.25 -4.86 36.08
CA GLY A 72 -18.62 -3.45 35.84
C GLY A 72 -17.84 -2.46 36.71
N LYS A 73 -16.65 -2.84 37.17
CA LYS A 73 -15.76 -1.99 37.98
C LYS A 73 -14.52 -1.57 37.18
N ASP A 74 -14.10 -0.32 37.39
CA ASP A 74 -12.81 0.15 36.91
C ASP A 74 -11.68 -0.49 37.72
N THR A 75 -10.56 -0.78 37.06
CA THR A 75 -9.39 -1.39 37.71
C THR A 75 -8.43 -0.29 38.17
N PRO A 76 -8.22 -0.10 39.48
CA PRO A 76 -7.27 0.88 39.98
C PRO A 76 -5.83 0.43 39.74
N ILE A 77 -4.92 1.39 39.53
CA ILE A 77 -3.50 1.12 39.25
C ILE A 77 -2.82 0.32 40.38
N SER A 78 -3.32 0.43 41.61
CA SER A 78 -2.84 -0.33 42.77
C SER A 78 -3.08 -1.84 42.66
N GLU A 79 -4.03 -2.29 41.84
CA GLU A 79 -4.31 -3.72 41.60
C GLU A 79 -3.47 -4.29 40.45
N LEU A 80 -2.65 -3.46 39.79
CA LEU A 80 -1.83 -3.84 38.64
C LEU A 80 -0.33 -3.82 38.95
N MET A 81 0.08 -3.38 40.14
CA MET A 81 1.47 -3.45 40.62
C MET A 81 1.71 -4.73 41.40
#